data_AF-A0A4R2K8I6-F1
#
_entry.id   AF-A0A4R2K8I6-F1
#
_cell.length_a   1.000
_cell.length_b   1.000
_cell.length_c   1.000
_cell.angle_alpha   90.00
_cell.angle_beta   90.00
_cell.angle_gamma   90.00
#
_symmetry.space_group_name_H-M   'P 1'
#
loop_
_entity.id
_entity.type
_entity.pdbx_description
1 polymer ?
#
loop_
_entity_poly.entity_id
_entity_poly.type
_entity_poly.pdbx_seq_one_letter_code
_entity_poly.pdbx_strand_id
1 'polypeptide(L)' 'MSMKLAKQEGILCGISSGANVFAAVEVANRLGRGKRVVTVLPDTGERYLSMHKFFEY' A
#
# COMPACT_ATOMS: atom_id res chain seq x y z
N MET A 1 3.01 -4.19 2.80
CA MET A 1 2.65 -3.85 1.40
C MET A 1 3.27 -2.53 0.91
N SER A 2 3.45 -1.51 1.76
CA SER A 2 3.98 -0.19 1.30
C SER A 2 5.30 -0.31 0.52
N MET A 3 6.30 -1.04 1.03
CA MET A 3 7.56 -1.26 0.29
C MET A 3 7.39 -1.99 -1.04
N LYS A 4 6.40 -2.88 -1.16
CA LYS A 4 6.08 -3.57 -2.42
C LYS A 4 5.49 -2.60 -3.44
N LEU A 5 4.59 -1.71 -2.99
CA LEU A 5 4.04 -0.63 -3.83
C LEU A 5 5.14 0.31 -4.35
N ALA A 6 6.10 0.68 -3.51
CA ALA A 6 7.22 1.52 -3.93
C ALA A 6 8.10 0.80 -4.97
N LYS A 7 8.46 -0.48 -4.71
CA LYS A 7 9.37 -1.26 -5.57
C LYS A 7 8.73 -1.71 -6.90
N GLN A 8 7.42 -2.00 -6.92
CA GLN A 8 6.76 -2.62 -8.08
C GLN A 8 5.84 -1.66 -8.85
N GLU A 9 5.18 -0.73 -8.14
CA GLU A 9 4.19 0.18 -8.73
C GLU A 9 4.70 1.63 -8.80
N GLY A 10 5.89 1.92 -8.25
CA GLY A 10 6.44 3.27 -8.18
C GLY A 10 5.68 4.19 -7.22
N ILE A 11 4.87 3.64 -6.33
CA ILE A 11 4.05 4.41 -5.38
C ILE A 11 4.72 4.41 -4.01
N LEU A 12 5.42 5.51 -3.69
CA LEU A 12 6.01 5.73 -2.38
C LEU A 12 4.95 6.28 -1.40
N CYS A 13 4.33 5.41 -0.61
CA CYS A 13 3.25 5.76 0.31
C CYS A 13 3.55 5.38 1.77
N GLY A 14 2.73 5.88 2.71
CA GLY A 14 2.86 5.54 4.12
C GLY A 14 2.49 4.10 4.51
N ILE A 15 2.60 3.81 5.81
CA ILE A 15 2.29 2.49 6.39
C ILE A 15 0.80 2.15 6.22
N SER A 16 -0.08 3.11 6.54
CA SER A 16 -1.54 2.94 6.47
C SER A 16 -2.01 2.71 5.03
N SER A 17 -1.43 3.43 4.06
CA SER A 17 -1.59 3.19 2.63
C SER A 17 -1.28 1.73 2.25
N GLY A 18 -0.19 1.17 2.77
CA GLY A 18 0.13 -0.25 2.59
C GLY A 18 -0.92 -1.19 3.18
N ALA A 19 -1.42 -0.91 4.39
CA ALA A 19 -2.48 -1.71 5.01
C ALA A 19 -3.77 -1.67 4.20
N ASN A 20 -4.14 -0.49 3.70
CA ASN A 20 -5.30 -0.27 2.84
C ASN A 20 -5.24 -1.08 1.55
N VAL A 21 -4.10 -1.10 0.86
CA VAL A 21 -3.93 -1.90 -0.36
C VAL A 21 -3.93 -3.39 -0.05
N PHE A 22 -3.29 -3.83 1.04
CA PHE A 22 -3.33 -5.23 1.45
C PHE A 22 -4.78 -5.71 1.64
N ALA A 23 -5.58 -4.96 2.41
CA ALA A 23 -6.99 -5.29 2.61
C ALA A 23 -7.80 -5.21 1.30
N ALA A 24 -7.53 -4.23 0.44
CA ALA A 24 -8.23 -4.09 -0.84
C ALA A 24 -7.98 -5.29 -1.77
N VAL A 25 -6.75 -5.81 -1.81
CA VAL A 25 -6.41 -7.03 -2.58
C VAL A 25 -7.15 -8.25 -2.02
N GLU A 26 -7.19 -8.41 -0.70
CA GLU A 26 -7.95 -9.49 -0.06
C GLU A 26 -9.45 -9.41 -0.38
N VAL A 27 -10.03 -8.21 -0.36
CA VAL A 27 -11.44 -7.99 -0.75
C VAL A 27 -11.65 -8.28 -2.24
N ALA A 28 -10.75 -7.84 -3.12
CA ALA A 28 -10.86 -8.10 -4.56
C ALA A 28 -10.82 -9.61 -4.86
N ASN A 29 -9.96 -10.36 -4.18
CA ASN A 29 -9.89 -11.82 -4.29
C ASN A 29 -11.20 -12.49 -3.87
N ARG A 30 -11.84 -12.01 -2.80
CA ARG A 30 -13.14 -12.53 -2.33
C ARG A 30 -14.30 -12.19 -3.27
N LEU A 31 -14.31 -10.99 -3.84
CA LEU A 31 -15.38 -10.53 -4.76
C LEU A 31 -15.30 -11.18 -6.15
N GLY A 32 -14.11 -11.59 -6.57
CA GLY A 32 -13.90 -12.29 -7.83
C GLY A 32 -13.88 -11.38 -9.07
N ARG A 33 -13.84 -12.03 -10.25
CA ARG A 33 -13.63 -11.36 -11.54
C ARG A 33 -14.76 -10.39 -11.88
N GLY A 34 -14.40 -9.28 -12.52
CA GLY A 34 -15.36 -8.26 -13.00
C GLY A 34 -15.82 -7.25 -11.93
N LYS A 35 -15.39 -7.41 -10.67
CA LYS A 35 -15.60 -6.42 -9.61
C LYS A 35 -14.38 -5.49 -9.48
N ARG A 36 -14.60 -4.28 -8.98
CA ARG A 36 -13.54 -3.29 -8.73
C ARG A 36 -13.57 -2.87 -7.26
N VAL A 37 -12.40 -2.83 -6.64
CA VAL A 37 -12.22 -2.35 -5.27
C VAL A 37 -11.35 -1.09 -5.33
N VAL A 38 -11.77 -0.06 -4.62
CA VAL A 38 -11.05 1.20 -4.50
C VAL A 38 -10.66 1.40 -3.04
N THR A 39 -9.45 1.90 -2.80
CA THR A 39 -8.96 2.25 -1.47
C THR A 39 -8.16 3.54 -1.50
N VAL A 40 -7.99 4.17 -0.35
CA VAL A 40 -7.33 5.48 -0.22
C VAL A 40 -5.89 5.31 0.26
N LEU A 41 -4.97 6.07 -0.32
CA LEU A 41 -3.60 6.20 0.14
C LEU A 41 -3.47 7.61 0.76
N PRO A 42 -3.64 7.74 2.10
CA PRO A 42 -3.81 9.04 2.74
C PRO A 42 -2.57 9.94 2.72
N ASP A 43 -1.37 9.37 2.52
CA ASP A 43 -0.12 10.11 2.55
C ASP A 43 1.02 9.46 1.74
N THR A 44 2.07 10.25 1.53
CA THR A 44 3.31 9.87 0.85
C THR A 44 4.32 9.24 1.83
N GLY A 45 5.18 8.36 1.30
CA GLY A 45 6.19 7.65 2.09
C GLY A 45 7.36 8.55 2.53
N GLU A 46 7.55 9.73 1.92
CA GLU A 46 8.62 10.68 2.26
C GLU A 46 8.57 11.12 3.73
N ARG A 47 7.36 11.17 4.32
CA ARG A 47 7.13 11.56 5.71
C ARG A 47 7.78 10.59 6.71
N TYR A 48 8.12 9.39 6.26
CA TYR A 48 8.69 8.32 7.07
C TYR A 48 10.20 8.15 6.87
N LEU A 49 10.87 8.99 6.08
CA LEU A 49 12.34 8.92 5.85
C LEU A 49 13.15 9.06 7.14
N SER A 50 12.64 9.77 8.14
CA SER A 50 13.22 9.87 9.48
C SER A 50 13.07 8.60 10.32
N MET A 51 12.19 7.68 9.92
CA MET A 51 11.96 6.39 10.57
C MET A 51 12.76 5.30 9.84
N HIS A 52 14.08 5.23 10.08
CA HIS A 52 14.98 4.28 9.40
C HIS A 52 14.45 2.84 9.32
N LYS A 53 13.90 2.31 10.44
CA LYS A 53 13.31 0.97 10.53
C LYS A 53 12.19 0.70 9.52
N PHE A 54 11.55 1.72 8.97
CA PHE A 54 10.46 1.55 8.01
C PHE A 54 10.96 1.01 6.65
N PHE A 55 12.20 1.34 6.27
CA PHE A 55 12.77 0.96 4.97
C PHE A 55 13.68 -0.29 5.02
N GLU A 56 13.98 -0.82 6.21
CA GLU A 56 14.94 -1.90 6.43
C GLU A 56 14.39 -3.33 6.21
N TYR A 57 13.36 -3.52 5.37
CA TYR A 57 12.74 -4.83 5.10
C TYR A 57 12.92 -5.34 3.66
#